data_AF-A0A392S8J3-F1
#
_entry.id   AF-A0A392S8J3-F1
#
_cell.length_a   1.000
_cell.length_b   1.000
_cell.length_c   1.000
_cell.angle_alpha   90.00
_cell.angle_beta   90.00
_cell.angle_gamma   90.00
#
_symmetry.space_group_name_H-M   'P 1'
#
loop_
_entity.id
_entity.type
_entity.pdbx_description
1 polymer ?
#
loop_
_entity_poly.entity_id
_entity_poly.type
_entity_poly.pdbx_seq_one_letter_code
_entity_poly.pdbx_strand_id
1 'polypeptide(L)' 'EVASKVWNGAAELGVEGDEAEENYVRRILINEKREEEVRRQREQQKQVNL' A
#
# COMPACT_ATOMS: atom_id res chain seq x y z
N GLU A 1 9.07 -9.67 1.89
CA GLU A 1 8.07 -9.03 0.99
C GLU A 1 8.40 -7.55 0.83
N VAL A 2 7.88 -6.85 -0.19
CA VAL A 2 8.13 -5.41 -0.40
C VAL A 2 7.55 -4.58 0.74
N ALA A 3 6.34 -4.90 1.21
CA ALA A 3 5.70 -4.21 2.32
C ALA A 3 6.49 -4.26 3.63
N SER A 4 7.08 -5.42 3.97
CA SER A 4 7.96 -5.54 5.14
C SER A 4 9.20 -4.65 5.02
N LYS A 5 9.78 -4.54 3.82
CA LYS A 5 10.94 -3.65 3.59
C LYS A 5 10.57 -2.19 3.75
N VAL A 6 9.38 -1.79 3.27
CA VAL A 6 8.87 -0.43 3.43
C VAL A 6 8.66 -0.09 4.90
N TRP A 7 8.02 -0.99 5.66
CA TRP A 7 7.83 -0.80 7.09
C TRP A 7 9.17 -0.72 7.84
N ASN A 8 10.11 -1.63 7.56
CA ASN A 8 11.43 -1.62 8.19
C ASN A 8 12.20 -0.32 7.92
N GLY A 9 12.16 0.19 6.69
CA GLY A 9 12.77 1.48 6.38
C GLY A 9 12.12 2.65 7.12
N ALA A 10 10.81 2.61 7.37
CA ALA A 10 10.14 3.61 8.20
C ALA A 10 10.56 3.49 9.68
N ALA A 11 10.65 2.26 10.21
CA ALA A 11 11.11 2.00 11.56
C ALA A 11 12.56 2.46 11.78
N GLU A 12 13.45 2.25 10.80
CA GLU A 12 14.83 2.75 10.82
C GLU A 12 14.91 4.28 10.89
N LEU A 13 13.87 5.00 10.46
CA LEU A 13 13.74 6.45 10.57
C LEU A 13 13.08 6.92 11.88
N GLY A 14 12.80 6.00 12.81
CA GLY A 14 12.15 6.29 14.09
C GLY A 14 10.63 6.40 14.01
N VAL A 15 10.01 5.91 12.94
CA VAL A 15 8.55 5.78 12.88
C VAL A 15 8.13 4.57 13.69
N GLU A 16 7.43 4.82 14.78
CA GLU A 16 6.88 3.79 15.67
C GLU A 16 5.35 3.76 15.61
N GLY A 17 4.77 2.74 16.23
CA GLY A 17 3.33 2.59 16.31
C GLY A 17 2.91 1.67 17.44
N ASP A 18 1.67 1.83 17.90
CA ASP A 18 1.12 1.10 19.05
C ASP A 18 0.61 -0.31 18.67
N GLU A 19 0.52 -0.63 17.38
CA GLU A 19 0.06 -1.92 16.88
C GLU A 19 1.22 -2.88 16.61
N ALA A 20 0.91 -4.17 16.50
CA ALA A 20 1.88 -5.17 16.05
C ALA A 20 2.36 -4.88 14.62
N GLU A 21 3.65 -5.11 14.35
CA GLU A 21 4.31 -4.89 13.05
C GLU A 21 3.51 -5.50 11.89
N GLU A 22 2.97 -6.70 12.09
CA GLU A 22 2.20 -7.42 11.07
C GLU A 22 0.98 -6.63 10.60
N ASN A 23 0.38 -5.80 11.46
CA ASN A 23 -0.76 -4.96 11.11
C ASN A 23 -0.34 -3.84 10.15
N TYR A 24 0.81 -3.22 10.38
CA TYR A 24 1.33 -2.18 9.48
C TYR A 24 1.71 -2.76 8.13
N VAL A 25 2.42 -3.87 8.10
CA VAL A 25 2.78 -4.59 6.88
C VAL A 25 1.52 -4.98 6.09
N ARG A 26 0.51 -5.53 6.78
CA ARG A 26 -0.78 -5.89 6.17
C ARG A 26 -1.49 -4.67 5.58
N ARG A 27 -1.45 -3.52 6.26
CA ARG A 27 -2.07 -2.28 5.77
C ARG A 27 -1.39 -1.76 4.52
N ILE A 28 -0.06 -1.81 4.46
CA ILE A 28 0.71 -1.45 3.26
C ILE A 28 0.29 -2.33 2.08
N LEU A 29 0.22 -3.64 2.26
CA LEU A 29 -0.21 -4.58 1.22
C LEU A 29 -1.64 -4.31 0.72
N ILE A 30 -2.57 -4.00 1.63
CA ILE A 30 -3.95 -3.67 1.27
C ILE A 30 -4.00 -2.37 0.46
N ASN A 31 -3.24 -1.36 0.87
CA ASN A 31 -3.19 -0.08 0.17
C ASN A 31 -2.61 -0.23 -1.24
N GLU A 32 -1.53 -0.99 -1.40
CA GLU A 32 -0.93 -1.26 -2.72
C GLU A 32 -1.93 -1.94 -3.68
N LYS A 33 -2.66 -2.95 -3.19
CA LYS A 33 -3.70 -3.63 -3.98
C LYS A 33 -4.83 -2.68 -4.37
N ARG A 34 -5.28 -1.86 -3.42
CA ARG A 34 -6.37 -0.90 -3.65
C ARG A 34 -5.97 0.16 -4.67
N GLU A 35 -4.76 0.71 -4.58
CA GLU A 35 -4.26 1.68 -5.55
C GLU A 35 -4.16 1.07 -6.96
N GLU A 36 -3.70 -0.18 -7.07
CA GLU A 36 -3.66 -0.88 -8.35
C GLU A 36 -5.07 -1.06 -8.95
N GLU A 37 -6.04 -1.45 -8.14
CA GLU A 37 -7.44 -1.58 -8.57
C GLU A 37 -8.02 -0.24 -9.02
N VAL A 38 -7.82 0.82 -8.24
CA VAL A 38 -8.28 2.18 -8.58
C VAL A 38 -7.63 2.66 -9.87
N ARG A 39 -6.34 2.39 -10.08
CA ARG A 39 -5.65 2.71 -11.35
C ARG A 39 -6.32 2.00 -12.53
N ARG A 40 -6.58 0.69 -12.42
CA ARG A 40 -7.27 -0.09 -13.46
C ARG A 40 -8.66 0.46 -13.76
N GLN A 41 -9.43 0.80 -12.73
CA GLN A 41 -10.76 1.40 -12.89
C GLN A 41 -10.69 2.73 -13.64
N ARG A 42 -9.75 3.61 -13.28
CA ARG A 42 -9.55 4.90 -13.98
C ARG A 42 -9.17 4.70 -15.44
N GLU A 43 -8.32 3.72 -15.75
CA GLU A 43 -7.91 3.39 -17.12
C GLU A 43 -9.10 2.87 -17.94
N GLN A 44 -9.90 1.95 -17.39
CA GLN A 44 -11.12 1.45 -18.04
C GLN A 44 -12.11 2.59 -18.29
N GLN A 45 -12.33 3.45 -17.31
CA GLN A 45 -13.28 4.56 -17.43
C GLN A 45 -12.83 5.60 -18.46
N LYS A 46 -11.51 5.81 -18.62
CA LYS A 46 -10.96 6.62 -19.71
C LYS A 46 -11.18 5.99 -21.08
N GLN A 47 -11.03 4.67 -21.20
CA GLN A 47 -11.27 3.95 -22.48
C GLN A 47 -12.75 3.92 -22.88
N VAL A 48 -13.67 3.87 -21.92
CA VAL A 48 -15.12 3.92 -22.18
C VAL A 48 -15.60 5.33 -22.57
N ASN A 49 -14.89 6.37 -22.14
CA ASN A 49 -15.21 7.77 -22.46
C ASN A 49 -14.48 8.31 -23.70
N LEU A 50 -13.80 7.45 -24.46
CA LEU A 50 -13.14 7.73 -25.75
C LEU A 50 -13.96 7.14 -26.90
#